data_AF-C5K9J3-F1
#
_entry.id   AF-C5K9J3-F1
#
_cell.length_a   1.000
_cell.length_b   1.000
_cell.length_c   1.000
_cell.angle_alpha   90.00
_cell.angle_beta   90.00
_cell.angle_gamma   90.00
#
_symmetry.space_group_name_H-M   'P 1'
#
loop_
_entity.id
_entity.type
_entity.pdbx_description
1 polymer ?
#
loop_
_entity_poly.entity_id
_entity_poly.type
_entity_poly.pdbx_seq_one_letter_code
_entity_poly.pdbx_strand_id
1 'polypeptide(L)'
;MSADGTSKGVHILLTGFGPFSGVEENPTQAVAEALENAEDKHIGTCSDYEVFSSAVEVSVEECGRVSMAMSKKAEELSKATNVLLLHMGVDAQCDHLKLERTAHNVATFRVPDVRGAQLSGREILPGQPEKLQTSAEPSRRAGRRQLFPDEFTLKTAANSAAFAAYDHNTDH
;
A
#
# COMPACT_ATOMS: atom_id res chain seq x y z
N MET A 1 -8.55 -30.75 24.08
CA MET A 1 -7.62 -29.62 24.23
C MET A 1 -6.47 -29.86 23.29
N SER A 2 -6.44 -29.17 22.13
CA SER A 2 -5.24 -28.99 21.31
C SER A 2 -5.46 -27.71 20.48
N ALA A 3 -5.08 -26.57 21.03
CA ALA A 3 -5.01 -25.31 20.29
C ALA A 3 -3.60 -25.23 19.72
N ASP A 4 -3.41 -25.79 18.53
CA ASP A 4 -2.16 -25.63 17.79
C ASP A 4 -2.24 -24.29 17.05
N GLY A 5 -1.92 -23.23 17.80
CA GLY A 5 -1.92 -21.85 17.32
C GLY A 5 -0.63 -21.54 16.58
N THR A 6 -0.42 -22.14 15.42
CA THR A 6 0.65 -21.72 14.51
C THR A 6 0.30 -20.32 14.02
N SER A 7 1.09 -19.31 14.38
CA SER A 7 0.92 -17.96 13.85
C SER A 7 1.04 -18.03 12.32
N LYS A 8 -0.02 -17.66 11.59
CA LYS A 8 0.07 -17.46 10.15
C LYS A 8 1.18 -16.44 9.89
N GLY A 9 2.07 -16.77 8.96
CA GLY A 9 3.08 -15.83 8.48
C GLY A 9 2.46 -14.52 7.99
N VAL A 10 3.29 -13.49 7.82
CA VAL A 10 2.89 -12.26 7.13
C VAL A 10 3.52 -12.28 5.76
N HIS A 11 2.70 -12.09 4.73
CA HIS A 11 3.12 -11.91 3.34
C HIS A 11 2.97 -10.43 2.98
N ILE A 12 4.05 -9.81 2.50
CA ILE A 12 4.05 -8.38 2.19
C ILE A 12 3.90 -8.21 0.68
N LEU A 13 2.88 -7.49 0.24
CA LEU A 13 2.79 -6.98 -1.13
C LEU A 13 3.33 -5.56 -1.14
N LEU A 14 4.29 -5.24 -2.00
CA LEU A 14 4.96 -3.94 -2.01
C LEU A 14 4.88 -3.22 -3.36
N THR A 15 4.75 -1.89 -3.33
CA THR A 15 4.92 -1.04 -4.52
C THR A 15 5.93 0.08 -4.29
N GLY A 16 6.73 0.39 -5.32
CA GLY A 16 7.48 1.64 -5.45
C GLY A 16 6.87 2.55 -6.54
N PHE A 17 7.19 3.84 -6.53
CA PHE A 17 6.79 4.76 -7.61
C PHE A 17 7.98 5.11 -8.50
N GLY A 18 7.69 5.29 -9.79
CA GLY A 18 8.65 5.81 -10.76
C GLY A 18 8.95 7.31 -10.59
N PRO A 19 9.74 7.88 -11.52
CA PRO A 19 10.10 9.30 -11.52
C PRO A 19 8.88 10.23 -11.58
N PHE A 20 8.94 11.37 -10.88
CA PHE A 20 7.86 12.35 -10.87
C PHE A 20 8.28 13.74 -10.37
N SER A 21 7.75 14.80 -10.97
CA SER A 21 7.85 16.19 -10.48
C SER A 21 9.27 16.64 -10.11
N GLY A 22 10.23 16.44 -11.02
CA GLY A 22 11.64 16.82 -10.81
C GLY A 22 12.44 15.84 -9.96
N VAL A 23 11.84 14.74 -9.50
CA VAL A 23 12.54 13.57 -8.97
C VAL A 23 12.82 12.62 -10.13
N GLU A 24 13.99 12.77 -10.76
CA GLU A 24 14.42 11.93 -11.90
C GLU A 24 14.67 10.48 -11.48
N GLU A 25 15.18 10.28 -10.27
CA GLU A 25 15.41 8.97 -9.67
C GLU A 25 14.59 8.87 -8.38
N ASN A 26 13.50 8.11 -8.42
CA ASN A 26 12.65 7.93 -7.26
C ASN A 26 13.26 6.83 -6.35
N PRO A 27 13.64 7.15 -5.10
CA PRO A 27 14.30 6.18 -4.22
C PRO A 27 13.40 4.98 -3.91
N THR A 28 12.08 5.13 -3.98
CA THR A 28 11.16 4.02 -3.74
C THR A 28 11.16 2.99 -4.86
N GLN A 29 11.41 3.42 -6.10
CA GLN A 29 11.65 2.50 -7.21
C GLN A 29 12.92 1.69 -6.97
N ALA A 30 14.03 2.36 -6.65
CA ALA A 30 15.30 1.67 -6.40
C ALA A 30 15.19 0.63 -5.26
N VAL A 31 14.47 0.95 -4.18
CA VAL A 31 14.21 0.00 -3.09
C VAL A 31 13.36 -1.18 -3.59
N ALA A 32 12.28 -0.91 -4.33
CA ALA A 32 11.41 -1.96 -4.82
C ALA A 32 12.12 -2.88 -5.84
N GLU A 33 12.94 -2.33 -6.74
CA GLU A 33 13.79 -3.10 -7.67
C GLU A 33 14.84 -3.94 -6.93
N ALA A 34 15.49 -3.38 -5.89
CA ALA A 34 16.46 -4.13 -5.10
C ALA A 34 15.80 -5.31 -4.38
N LEU A 35 14.60 -5.11 -3.82
CA LEU A 35 13.81 -6.18 -3.22
C LEU A 35 13.33 -7.18 -4.27
N GLU A 36 12.91 -6.74 -5.45
CA GLU A 36 12.48 -7.61 -6.56
C GLU A 36 13.62 -8.52 -7.03
N ASN A 37 14.86 -8.01 -7.05
CA ASN A 37 16.04 -8.73 -7.50
C ASN A 37 16.79 -9.50 -6.39
N ALA A 38 16.42 -9.32 -5.11
CA ALA A 38 17.08 -10.03 -4.02
C ALA A 38 16.84 -11.55 -4.11
N GLU A 39 17.90 -12.33 -3.89
CA GLU A 39 17.83 -13.81 -3.88
C GLU A 39 17.05 -14.33 -2.67
N ASP A 40 17.15 -13.64 -1.52
CA ASP A 40 16.40 -13.94 -0.31
C ASP A 40 15.14 -13.05 -0.22
N LYS A 41 13.97 -13.69 -0.21
CA LYS A 41 12.66 -13.04 -0.06
C LYS A 41 12.19 -12.94 1.40
N HIS A 42 13.09 -13.12 2.35
CA HIS A 42 12.81 -12.90 3.77
C HIS A 42 13.22 -11.50 4.23
N ILE A 43 12.33 -10.85 4.99
CA ILE A 43 12.63 -9.61 5.72
C ILE A 43 12.37 -9.86 7.19
N GLY A 44 13.46 -9.99 7.97
CA GLY A 44 13.37 -10.24 9.41
C GLY A 44 12.62 -11.52 9.73
N THR A 45 11.51 -11.42 10.47
CA THR A 45 10.64 -12.56 10.83
C THR A 45 9.45 -12.75 9.87
N CYS A 46 9.34 -11.94 8.81
CA CYS A 46 8.23 -12.06 7.85
C CYS A 46 8.47 -13.23 6.91
N SER A 47 7.38 -13.93 6.57
CA SER A 47 7.44 -15.27 5.99
C SER A 47 7.68 -15.27 4.50
N ASP A 48 7.44 -14.15 3.80
CA ASP A 48 7.87 -13.85 2.41
C ASP A 48 7.42 -12.41 2.07
N TYR A 49 8.03 -11.79 1.06
CA TYR A 49 7.48 -10.60 0.40
C TYR A 49 7.42 -10.78 -1.11
N GLU A 50 6.50 -10.05 -1.74
CA GLU A 50 6.37 -9.92 -3.18
C GLU A 50 6.35 -8.43 -3.56
N VAL A 51 7.17 -8.08 -4.53
CA VAL A 51 7.12 -6.77 -5.16
C VAL A 51 6.05 -6.83 -6.25
N PHE A 52 4.95 -6.11 -6.04
CA PHE A 52 3.84 -6.07 -6.98
C PHE A 52 4.13 -5.16 -8.17
N SER A 53 4.81 -4.04 -7.91
CA SER A 53 5.35 -3.16 -8.94
C SER A 53 6.50 -2.35 -8.38
N SER A 54 7.65 -2.42 -9.05
CA SER A 54 8.82 -1.64 -8.68
C SER A 54 8.73 -0.17 -9.10
N ALA A 55 7.98 0.14 -10.15
CA ALA A 55 7.88 1.51 -10.68
C ALA A 55 6.44 1.83 -11.13
N VAL A 56 5.55 2.08 -10.17
CA VAL A 56 4.20 2.57 -10.47
C VAL A 56 4.32 3.97 -11.09
N GLU A 57 3.74 4.16 -12.27
CA GLU A 57 3.64 5.47 -12.90
C GLU A 57 2.81 6.40 -11.99
N VAL A 58 3.31 7.62 -11.75
CA VAL A 58 2.60 8.60 -10.92
C VAL A 58 1.47 9.26 -11.71
N SER A 59 0.41 8.49 -11.98
CA SER A 59 -0.84 8.94 -12.60
C SER A 59 -2.06 8.36 -11.87
N VAL A 60 -3.17 9.10 -11.86
CA VAL A 60 -4.42 8.65 -11.20
C VAL A 60 -4.87 7.28 -11.74
N GLU A 61 -4.78 7.12 -13.05
CA GLU A 61 -5.20 5.92 -13.76
C GLU A 61 -4.34 4.71 -13.38
N GLU A 62 -3.01 4.85 -13.42
CA GLU A 62 -2.12 3.74 -13.11
C GLU A 62 -2.15 3.38 -11.62
N CYS A 63 -2.21 4.37 -10.73
CA CYS A 63 -2.36 4.12 -9.30
C CYS A 63 -3.63 3.31 -9.01
N GLY A 64 -4.76 3.69 -9.62
CA GLY A 64 -6.02 2.97 -9.46
C GLY A 64 -5.94 1.52 -9.98
N ARG A 65 -5.33 1.32 -11.15
CA ARG A 65 -5.14 0.00 -11.76
C ARG A 65 -4.28 -0.91 -10.87
N VAL A 66 -3.15 -0.41 -10.38
CA VAL A 66 -2.22 -1.17 -9.54
C VAL A 66 -2.87 -1.52 -8.19
N SER A 67 -3.51 -0.55 -7.53
CA SER A 67 -4.20 -0.79 -6.25
C SER A 67 -5.32 -1.83 -6.38
N MET A 68 -6.14 -1.76 -7.44
CA MET A 68 -7.19 -2.75 -7.67
C MET A 68 -6.61 -4.16 -7.84
N ALA A 69 -5.56 -4.30 -8.66
CA ALA A 69 -4.93 -5.59 -8.89
C ALA A 69 -4.25 -6.15 -7.62
N MET A 70 -3.65 -5.27 -6.82
CA MET A 70 -2.99 -5.62 -5.56
C MET A 70 -4.00 -6.04 -4.50
N SER A 71 -5.14 -5.35 -4.36
CA SER A 71 -6.22 -5.75 -3.45
C SER A 71 -6.84 -7.10 -3.81
N LYS A 72 -7.08 -7.36 -5.10
CA LYS A 72 -7.55 -8.68 -5.55
C LYS A 72 -6.58 -9.78 -5.12
N LYS A 73 -5.27 -9.55 -5.31
CA LYS A 73 -4.25 -10.51 -4.89
C LYS A 73 -4.19 -10.67 -3.37
N ALA A 74 -4.35 -9.56 -2.63
CA ALA A 74 -4.41 -9.58 -1.18
C ALA A 74 -5.58 -10.42 -0.67
N GLU A 75 -6.76 -10.27 -1.27
CA GLU A 75 -7.95 -11.06 -0.93
C GLU A 75 -7.70 -12.57 -1.15
N GLU A 76 -7.07 -12.94 -2.26
CA GLU A 76 -6.70 -14.32 -2.56
C GLU A 76 -5.72 -14.89 -1.52
N LEU A 77 -4.66 -14.16 -1.19
CA LEU A 77 -3.65 -14.57 -0.21
C LEU A 77 -4.19 -14.59 1.23
N SER A 78 -5.12 -13.69 1.56
CA SER A 78 -5.71 -13.58 2.91
C SER A 78 -6.43 -14.85 3.38
N LYS A 79 -6.85 -15.70 2.42
CA LYS A 79 -7.44 -17.02 2.70
C LYS A 79 -6.45 -17.93 3.43
N ALA A 80 -5.16 -17.83 3.11
CA ALA A 80 -4.10 -18.69 3.64
C ALA A 80 -3.23 -17.99 4.69
N THR A 81 -2.90 -16.71 4.51
CA THR A 81 -1.89 -15.98 5.30
C THR A 81 -2.38 -14.60 5.73
N ASN A 82 -1.66 -13.93 6.63
CA ASN A 82 -1.88 -12.50 6.84
C ASN A 82 -1.19 -11.72 5.71
N VAL A 83 -1.82 -10.67 5.21
CA VAL A 83 -1.30 -9.87 4.09
C VAL A 83 -1.09 -8.44 4.56
N LEU A 84 0.11 -7.92 4.30
CA LEU A 84 0.50 -6.53 4.51
C LEU A 84 0.64 -5.84 3.15
N LEU A 85 -0.15 -4.80 2.89
CA LEU A 85 0.03 -3.94 1.71
C LEU A 85 0.97 -2.80 2.07
N LEU A 86 2.10 -2.69 1.39
CA LEU A 86 3.11 -1.67 1.64
C LEU A 86 3.32 -0.81 0.40
N HIS A 87 2.66 0.35 0.38
CA HIS A 87 2.86 1.36 -0.65
C HIS A 87 3.95 2.33 -0.25
N MET A 88 5.09 2.33 -0.95
CA MET A 88 6.16 3.29 -0.68
C MET A 88 5.97 4.56 -1.52
N GLY A 89 6.35 5.72 -0.99
CA GLY A 89 6.34 6.99 -1.72
C GLY A 89 7.51 7.88 -1.29
N VAL A 90 7.86 8.85 -2.13
CA VAL A 90 8.99 9.77 -1.89
C VAL A 90 8.51 11.09 -1.28
N ASP A 91 9.18 11.52 -0.22
CA ASP A 91 9.11 12.90 0.26
C ASP A 91 10.48 13.55 0.08
N ALA A 92 10.65 14.31 -1.00
CA ALA A 92 11.92 14.93 -1.38
C ALA A 92 12.43 15.96 -0.36
N GLN A 93 11.62 16.36 0.63
CA GLN A 93 12.02 17.31 1.67
C GLN A 93 12.40 16.62 2.99
N CYS A 94 12.39 15.29 3.03
CA CYS A 94 12.57 14.50 4.23
C CYS A 94 13.78 13.57 4.10
N ASP A 95 14.55 13.44 5.19
CA ASP A 95 15.77 12.62 5.27
C ASP A 95 15.57 11.35 6.13
N HIS A 96 14.33 11.08 6.55
CA HIS A 96 13.96 9.94 7.38
C HIS A 96 12.67 9.28 6.89
N LEU A 97 12.46 8.01 7.27
CA LEU A 97 11.24 7.28 6.93
C LEU A 97 10.06 7.79 7.77
N LYS A 98 8.92 7.95 7.13
CA LYS A 98 7.67 8.37 7.78
C LYS A 98 6.55 7.40 7.48
N LEU A 99 6.01 6.79 8.53
CA LEU A 99 4.79 6.01 8.42
C LEU A 99 3.59 6.94 8.41
N GLU A 100 2.83 6.94 7.31
CA GLU A 100 1.53 7.61 7.29
C GLU A 100 0.56 6.83 8.18
N ARG A 101 -0.18 7.55 9.03
CA ARG A 101 -1.18 6.97 9.94
C ARG A 101 -2.61 7.12 9.41
N THR A 102 -2.79 7.98 8.42
CA THR A 102 -4.10 8.38 7.95
C THR A 102 -4.06 8.63 6.46
N ALA A 103 -5.00 8.03 5.74
CA ALA A 103 -5.33 8.38 4.36
C ALA A 103 -6.61 9.21 4.36
N HIS A 104 -6.68 10.24 3.51
CA HIS A 104 -7.86 11.10 3.32
C HIS A 104 -8.55 10.79 1.98
N ASN A 105 -9.88 10.72 1.96
CA ASN A 105 -10.68 10.47 0.76
C ASN A 105 -10.81 11.73 -0.12
N VAL A 106 -9.70 12.43 -0.33
CA VAL A 106 -9.67 13.64 -1.16
C VAL A 106 -8.32 13.74 -1.87
N ALA A 107 -8.39 13.92 -3.19
CA ALA A 107 -7.28 14.19 -4.06
C ALA A 107 -7.20 15.69 -4.36
N THR A 108 -6.08 16.28 -3.93
CA THR A 108 -5.67 17.65 -4.27
C THR A 108 -4.20 17.62 -4.66
N PHE A 109 -3.90 17.85 -5.93
CA PHE A 109 -2.54 17.77 -6.47
C PHE A 109 -1.94 19.17 -6.66
N ARG A 110 -0.83 19.44 -5.99
CA ARG A 110 -0.09 20.71 -6.12
C ARG A 110 0.45 20.92 -7.54
N VAL A 111 0.78 19.84 -8.23
CA VAL A 111 1.31 19.78 -9.60
C VAL A 111 0.54 18.70 -10.36
N PRO A 112 0.42 18.78 -11.70
CA PRO A 112 -0.20 17.71 -12.47
C PRO A 112 0.58 16.39 -12.31
N ASP A 113 -0.15 15.28 -12.42
CA ASP A 113 0.42 13.94 -12.55
C ASP A 113 1.14 13.76 -13.91
N VAL A 114 1.80 12.63 -14.15
CA VAL A 114 2.57 12.44 -15.40
C VAL A 114 1.71 12.37 -16.67
N ARG A 115 0.39 12.14 -16.53
CA ARG A 115 -0.58 12.17 -17.63
C ARG A 115 -1.29 13.52 -17.74
N GLY A 116 -0.92 14.51 -16.92
CA GLY A 116 -1.45 15.87 -16.95
C GLY A 116 -2.68 16.11 -16.08
N ALA A 117 -3.16 15.13 -15.31
CA ALA A 117 -4.30 15.34 -14.42
C ALA A 117 -3.87 16.12 -13.18
N GLN A 118 -4.58 17.21 -12.88
CA GLN A 118 -4.37 18.00 -11.66
C GLN A 118 -5.70 18.16 -10.91
N LEU A 119 -5.96 17.25 -9.98
CA LEU A 119 -7.21 17.22 -9.22
C LEU A 119 -7.20 18.26 -8.09
N SER A 120 -8.37 18.80 -7.76
CA SER A 120 -8.54 19.78 -6.68
C SER A 120 -9.82 19.46 -5.92
N GLY A 121 -9.69 19.02 -4.66
CA GLY A 121 -10.84 18.71 -3.80
C GLY A 121 -11.74 17.59 -4.34
N ARG A 122 -11.19 16.67 -5.14
CA ARG A 122 -11.96 15.55 -5.71
C ARG A 122 -11.98 14.40 -4.72
N GLU A 123 -13.15 13.85 -4.44
CA GLU A 123 -13.26 12.60 -3.69
C GLU A 123 -12.59 11.47 -4.47
N ILE A 124 -11.86 10.60 -3.78
CA ILE A 124 -11.12 9.50 -4.41
C ILE A 124 -12.09 8.34 -4.70
N LEU A 125 -12.88 7.97 -3.70
CA LEU A 125 -13.95 6.98 -3.79
C LEU A 125 -15.26 7.56 -3.27
N PRO A 126 -16.24 7.86 -4.14
CA PRO A 126 -17.52 8.43 -3.75
C PRO A 126 -18.26 7.58 -2.70
N GLY A 127 -18.64 8.21 -1.60
CA GLY A 127 -19.47 7.57 -0.56
C GLY A 127 -18.71 6.73 0.46
N GLN A 128 -17.38 6.67 0.36
CA GLN A 128 -16.51 6.04 1.34
C GLN A 128 -16.13 7.00 2.49
N PRO A 129 -15.65 6.50 3.65
CA PRO A 129 -15.29 7.33 4.78
C PRO A 129 -14.30 8.46 4.41
N GLU A 130 -14.44 9.64 5.01
CA GLU A 130 -13.54 10.78 4.74
C GLU A 130 -12.06 10.45 5.01
N LYS A 131 -11.80 9.54 5.95
CA LYS A 131 -10.44 9.15 6.34
C LYS A 131 -10.39 7.69 6.70
N LEU A 132 -9.28 7.05 6.35
CA LEU A 132 -8.90 5.72 6.80
C LEU A 132 -7.71 5.85 7.75
N GLN A 133 -7.65 4.99 8.75
CA GLN A 133 -6.49 4.88 9.64
C GLN A 133 -5.69 3.65 9.26
N THR A 134 -4.37 3.78 9.23
CA THR A 134 -3.45 2.65 9.11
C THR A 134 -3.67 1.70 10.28
N SER A 135 -3.95 0.42 10.02
CA SER A 135 -4.16 -0.60 11.05
C SER A 135 -2.83 -1.08 11.65
N ALA A 136 -2.05 -0.17 12.23
CA ALA A 136 -0.81 -0.53 12.89
C ALA A 136 -1.06 -0.99 14.33
N GLU A 137 -1.51 -2.24 14.53
CA GLU A 137 -1.22 -2.95 15.78
C GLU A 137 -0.68 -4.37 15.51
N PRO A 138 0.64 -4.61 15.67
CA PRO A 138 1.17 -5.95 15.78
C PRO A 138 0.84 -6.51 17.17
N SER A 139 -0.19 -7.36 17.22
CA SER A 139 -0.58 -8.31 18.28
C SER A 139 -1.41 -7.80 19.48
N ARG A 140 -2.68 -8.23 19.53
CA ARG A 140 -3.22 -9.25 20.47
C ARG A 140 -4.75 -9.23 20.43
N ARG A 141 -5.37 -10.11 19.64
CA ARG A 141 -6.74 -10.57 19.92
C ARG A 141 -6.98 -11.97 19.37
N ALA A 142 -6.78 -12.95 20.25
CA ALA A 142 -7.54 -14.18 20.16
C ALA A 142 -9.04 -13.83 20.17
N GLY A 143 -9.76 -14.20 19.10
CA GLY A 143 -11.21 -14.38 19.18
C GLY A 143 -12.13 -13.34 18.54
N ARG A 144 -11.67 -12.45 17.64
CA ARG A 144 -12.59 -11.74 16.73
C ARG A 144 -12.07 -11.76 15.31
N ARG A 145 -12.90 -12.23 14.37
CA ARG A 145 -12.66 -12.12 12.93
C ARG A 145 -12.45 -10.64 12.62
N GLN A 146 -11.24 -10.28 12.25
CA GLN A 146 -10.88 -8.96 11.73
C GLN A 146 -10.76 -9.13 10.22
N LEU A 147 -11.68 -8.51 9.49
CA LEU A 147 -11.84 -8.60 8.03
C LEU A 147 -11.08 -7.46 7.33
N PHE A 148 -9.82 -7.22 7.69
CA PHE A 148 -9.03 -6.15 7.08
C PHE A 148 -7.63 -6.67 6.71
N PRO A 149 -7.16 -6.49 5.45
CA PRO A 149 -5.74 -6.55 5.16
C PRO A 149 -5.08 -5.33 5.80
N ASP A 150 -3.92 -5.55 6.42
CA ASP A 150 -3.19 -4.47 7.08
C ASP A 150 -2.51 -3.62 6.01
N GLU A 151 -2.94 -2.37 5.84
CA GLU A 151 -2.37 -1.48 4.84
C GLU A 151 -1.46 -0.44 5.49
N PHE A 152 -0.22 -0.36 5.01
CA PHE A 152 0.83 0.56 5.42
C PHE A 152 1.25 1.42 4.22
N THR A 153 1.34 2.72 4.44
CA THR A 153 1.46 3.72 3.38
C THR A 153 2.61 4.68 3.70
N LEU A 154 3.56 4.88 2.78
CA LEU A 154 4.61 5.92 2.81
C LEU A 154 4.33 6.92 1.66
N LYS A 155 4.47 8.22 1.93
CA LYS A 155 3.79 9.33 1.22
C LYS A 155 4.30 9.64 -0.21
N THR A 156 3.40 9.71 -1.20
CA THR A 156 3.09 10.89 -2.06
C THR A 156 2.06 10.60 -3.17
N ALA A 157 1.90 9.35 -3.62
CA ALA A 157 0.77 8.88 -4.45
C ALA A 157 -0.11 7.85 -3.72
N ALA A 158 0.22 7.62 -2.45
CA ALA A 158 -0.23 6.50 -1.65
C ALA A 158 -1.60 6.76 -0.98
N ASN A 159 -2.09 8.00 -1.02
CA ASN A 159 -3.43 8.36 -0.52
C ASN A 159 -4.54 7.83 -1.44
N SER A 160 -4.34 7.93 -2.76
CA SER A 160 -5.24 7.35 -3.77
C SER A 160 -5.15 5.83 -3.79
N ALA A 161 -3.93 5.29 -3.61
CA ALA A 161 -3.71 3.86 -3.53
C ALA A 161 -4.43 3.22 -2.33
N ALA A 162 -4.35 3.88 -1.16
CA ALA A 162 -5.01 3.40 0.06
C ALA A 162 -6.53 3.40 0.00
N PHE A 163 -7.13 4.38 -0.65
CA PHE A 163 -8.58 4.34 -0.86
C PHE A 163 -8.96 3.28 -1.89
N ALA A 164 -8.28 3.20 -3.04
CA ALA A 164 -8.56 2.18 -4.04
C ALA A 164 -8.41 0.75 -3.49
N ALA A 165 -7.57 0.54 -2.47
CA ALA A 165 -7.44 -0.75 -1.80
C ALA A 165 -8.60 -1.07 -0.83
N TYR A 166 -9.25 -0.05 -0.26
CA TYR A 166 -10.33 -0.17 0.72
C TYR A 166 -11.67 -0.64 0.13
N ASP A 167 -12.05 -0.16 -1.06
CA ASP A 167 -13.36 -0.43 -1.70
C ASP A 167 -13.71 -1.92 -1.79
N HIS A 168 -12.70 -2.75 -2.08
CA HIS A 168 -12.88 -4.19 -2.27
C HIS A 168 -13.01 -5.00 -0.97
N ASN A 169 -12.67 -4.46 0.20
CA ASN A 169 -12.89 -5.17 1.47
C ASN A 169 -14.29 -4.94 2.05
N THR A 170 -15.07 -4.03 1.48
CA THR A 170 -16.41 -3.68 1.97
C THR A 170 -17.57 -4.35 1.22
N ASP A 171 -17.32 -5.02 0.11
CA ASP A 171 -18.36 -5.78 -0.63
C ASP A 171 -18.54 -7.21 -0.08
N HIS A 172 -19.13 -7.32 1.11
CA HIS A 172 -19.67 -8.58 1.67
C HIS A 172 -21.01 -8.36 2.38
#